data_AF-A0A3C0RW44-F1
#
_entry.id   AF-A0A3C0RW44-F1
#
_cell.length_a   1.000
_cell.length_b   1.000
_cell.length_c   1.000
_cell.angle_alpha   90.00
_cell.angle_beta   90.00
_cell.angle_gamma   90.00
#
_symmetry.space_group_name_H-M   'P 1'
#
loop_
_entity.id
_entity.type
_entity.pdbx_description
1 polymer ?
#
loop_
_entity_poly.entity_id
_entity_poly.type
_entity_poly.pdbx_seq_one_letter_code
_entity_poly.pdbx_strand_id
1 'polypeptide(L)' 'VHAHTSAESPLRFVMEATGVYHEKFAYFLESKRYKIIIILSNKISNYFRTP' A
#
# COMPACT_ATOMS: atom_id res chain seq x y z
N VAL A 1 2.13 4.09 26.88
CA VAL A 1 1.98 4.01 25.41
C VAL A 1 0.52 3.69 25.13
N HIS A 2 -0.28 4.68 24.71
CA HIS A 2 -1.71 4.46 24.46
C HIS A 2 -1.88 3.80 23.09
N ALA A 3 -2.22 2.51 23.07
CA ALA A 3 -2.52 1.79 21.84
C ALA A 3 -3.95 2.14 21.39
N HIS A 4 -4.05 3.07 20.44
CA HIS A 4 -5.30 3.43 19.78
C HIS A 4 -5.65 2.39 18.70
N THR A 5 -5.96 1.16 19.11
CA THR A 5 -6.37 0.11 18.17
C THR A 5 -7.89 0.16 18.00
N SER A 6 -8.34 0.85 16.96
CA SER A 6 -9.74 0.76 16.50
C SER A 6 -9.99 -0.66 15.98
N ALA A 7 -11.05 -1.30 16.48
CA ALA A 7 -11.41 -2.69 16.13
C ALA A 7 -11.81 -2.86 14.65
N GLU A 8 -12.07 -1.76 13.95
CA GLU A 8 -12.56 -1.76 12.57
C GLU A 8 -11.61 -0.95 11.66
N SER A 9 -10.35 -1.39 11.57
CA SER A 9 -9.41 -0.82 10.60
C SER A 9 -9.55 -1.55 9.26
N PRO A 10 -9.85 -0.83 8.16
CA PRO A 10 -9.95 -1.46 6.84
C PRO A 10 -8.59 -2.03 6.42
N LEU A 11 -8.58 -3.29 5.96
CA LEU A 11 -7.38 -3.97 5.47
C LEU A 11 -6.81 -3.23 4.25
N ARG A 12 -5.50 -2.95 4.29
CA ARG A 12 -4.77 -2.25 3.21
C ARG A 12 -3.57 -3.08 2.79
N PHE A 13 -3.39 -3.23 1.49
CA PHE A 13 -2.23 -3.90 0.89
C PHE A 13 -1.25 -2.86 0.38
N VAL A 14 0.02 -2.97 0.75
CA VAL A 14 1.09 -2.08 0.29
C VAL A 14 2.06 -2.90 -0.57
N MET A 15 2.42 -2.37 -1.74
CA MET A 15 3.31 -3.05 -2.68
C MET A 15 4.32 -2.07 -3.27
N GLU A 16 5.55 -2.54 -3.51
CA GLU A 16 6.57 -1.76 -4.20
C GLU A 16 6.52 -2.02 -5.71
N ALA A 17 6.42 -0.99 -6.53
CA ALA A 17 6.60 -1.06 -7.97
C ALA A 17 8.06 -1.41 -8.33
N THR A 18 8.40 -2.69 -8.28
CA THR A 18 9.66 -3.24 -8.81
C THR A 18 9.55 -3.40 -10.32
N GLY A 19 10.66 -3.30 -11.06
CA GLY A 19 10.71 -3.27 -12.54
C GLY A 19 10.05 -4.45 -13.28
N VAL A 20 9.60 -5.48 -12.57
CA VAL A 20 8.67 -6.52 -13.03
C VAL A 20 7.39 -6.34 -12.21
N TYR A 21 6.51 -5.44 -12.67
CA TYR A 21 5.43 -4.86 -11.87
C TYR A 21 4.33 -5.88 -11.52
N HIS A 22 3.73 -5.74 -10.33
CA HIS A 22 2.71 -6.63 -9.74
C HIS A 22 1.28 -6.38 -10.25
N GLU A 23 1.15 -5.90 -11.48
CA GLU A 23 -0.08 -5.34 -12.03
C GLU A 23 -1.27 -6.31 -11.92
N LYS A 24 -1.03 -7.58 -12.25
CA LYS A 24 -2.05 -8.64 -12.16
C LYS A 24 -2.54 -8.87 -10.73
N PHE A 25 -1.64 -8.79 -9.74
CA PHE A 25 -2.01 -8.98 -8.34
C PHE A 25 -2.73 -7.75 -7.77
N ALA A 26 -2.32 -6.55 -8.19
CA ALA A 26 -3.03 -5.32 -7.86
C ALA A 26 -4.47 -5.36 -8.40
N TYR A 27 -4.68 -5.72 -9.67
CA TYR A 27 -6.02 -5.87 -10.24
C TYR A 27 -6.85 -6.96 -9.56
N PHE A 28 -6.23 -8.08 -9.19
CA PHE A 28 -6.92 -9.12 -8.42
C PHE A 28 -7.44 -8.60 -7.07
N LEU A 29 -6.62 -7.86 -6.32
CA LEU A 29 -7.03 -7.28 -5.03
C LEU A 29 -8.06 -6.16 -5.20
N GLU A 30 -7.96 -5.37 -6.27
CA GLU A 30 -8.89 -4.27 -6.59
C GLU A 30 -10.26 -4.82 -6.96
N SER A 31 -10.31 -5.92 -7.72
CA SER A 31 -11.55 -6.66 -8.02
C SER A 31 -12.27 -7.15 -6.76
N LYS A 32 -11.52 -7.42 -5.68
CA LYS A 32 -12.05 -7.80 -4.36
C LYS A 32 -12.38 -6.61 -3.45
N ARG A 33 -12.29 -5.38 -3.98
CA ARG A 33 -12.56 -4.12 -3.28
C ARG A 33 -11.61 -3.84 -2.10
N TYR A 34 -10.42 -4.45 -2.10
CA TYR A 34 -9.41 -4.09 -1.11
C TYR A 34 -8.73 -2.77 -1.48
N LYS A 35 -8.30 -2.03 -0.46
CA LYS A 35 -7.54 -0.79 -0.64
C LYS A 35 -6.06 -1.14 -0.84
N ILE A 36 -5.49 -0.69 -1.96
CA ILE A 36 -4.11 -0.99 -2.36
C ILE A 36 -3.31 0.31 -2.45
N ILE A 37 -2.04 0.27 -2.03
CA ILE A 37 -1.09 1.38 -2.10
C ILE A 37 0.14 0.87 -2.83
N ILE A 38 0.48 1.48 -3.96
CA ILE A 38 1.67 1.11 -4.74
C ILE A 38 2.72 2.21 -4.62
N ILE A 39 3.93 1.85 -4.20
CA ILE A 39 5.03 2.76 -3.95
C ILE A 39 6.10 2.57 -5.02
N LEU A 40 6.56 3.66 -5.63
CA LEU A 40 7.70 3.62 -6.56
C LEU A 40 9.02 3.42 -5.80
N SER A 41 9.79 2.42 -6.23
CA SER A 41 11.12 2.06 -5.71
C SER A 41 12.06 3.27 -5.59
N ASN A 42 12.13 4.10 -6.64
CA ASN A 42 12.97 5.31 -6.67
C ASN A 42 12.41 6.52 -5.88
N LYS A 43 11.25 6.40 -5.23
CA LYS A 43 10.61 7.51 -4.49
C LYS A 43 10.39 7.22 -3.02
N ILE A 44 10.78 6.05 -2.52
CA ILE A 44 10.47 5.64 -1.14
C ILE A 44 11.14 6.56 -0.09
N SER A 45 12.39 6.98 -0.32
CA SER A 45 13.08 7.97 0.54
C SER A 45 12.47 9.38 0.48
N ASN A 46 11.76 9.73 -0.60
CA ASN A 46 11.14 11.04 -0.76
C ASN A 46 9.68 11.06 -0.25
N TYR A 47 9.00 9.90 -0.26
CA TYR A 47 7.63 9.78 0.23
C TYR A 47 7.52 10.19 1.72
N PHE A 48 8.45 9.73 2.56
CA PHE A 48 8.50 10.10 3.99
C PHE A 48 8.87 11.55 4.27
N ARG A 49 9.36 12.30 3.27
CA ARG A 49 9.80 13.70 3.42
C ARG A 49 8.75 14.72 2.99
N THR A 50 7.60 14.25 2.49
CA THR A 50 6.52 15.14 2.07
C THR A 50 5.60 15.36 3.28
N PRO A 51 5.50 16.60 3.81
CA PRO A 51 4.70 16.91 5.00
C PRO A 51 3.19 16.70 4.78
#